data_AF-A0A0U5MNS4-F1
#
_entry.id   AF-A0A0U5MNS4-F1
#
_cell.length_a   1.000
_cell.length_b   1.000
_cell.length_c   1.000
_cell.angle_alpha   90.00
_cell.angle_beta   90.00
_cell.angle_gamma   90.00
#
_symmetry.space_group_name_H-M   'P 1'
#
loop_
_entity.id
_entity.type
_entity.pdbx_description
1 polymer ?
#
loop_
_entity_poly.entity_id
_entity_poly.type
_entity_poly.pdbx_seq_one_letter_code
_entity_poly.pdbx_strand_id
1 'polypeptide(L)'
;MVLASLWAAIKQRFRPAPGKGEEASAAAPRPRASQPSRPQTGFLDPDSFARTLLDASNAAKGDDHRLHVFSLTDFRQAVGSKWGKLSGLLEVAGDAIIRRHVDLSKDVITRLDAEIACLSMPAASRQETRARVASIAADLSTYLFGDAMINGRRPQVVAANMAARDAVTDEGTLDHEAIRKAVAKAGAALSAESSGLSAPHRATLAAMLPPEEAAKLTPQPAKGAAYAISGGDKPYRIDESSVPKWVTEEPKKRASDQPLPTFRIEGGQGGADAARASLSMEGGSLSGADAPRTVLTVEGRSLHGADAPREVMRLDGTARGGNGEVMRVEGGGLHGADAPRDIMRMDGPSLSGADAPREVMRVEGREGKGADWLEEQLELQAEAGLASDHHLSPESSLTLVWTPTWVATKRAVGAFHAKVIRVDKEGAPPLEGAYAYADAAPIESLTMDRFVATQAAYELKDLFYGRHKAGITVPFHWMSLAPRWRDCIRIPFESCPAQALRKHLKIEIFGLSPLIPPHVIARLFQPLEKLDCTLMARLPLSAPGMVKALKGVKAIGIDLAQLTPEEKTGDAELLGRMERFRDVAHKSGMACYVWGIRRRPLITEVIKAGFSLVNGPGVMTDLARPRVPSAGVGE
;
A
#
# COMPACT_ATOMS: atom_id res chain seq x y z
N MET A 1 44.30 29.17 13.18
CA MET A 1 44.99 29.46 11.89
C MET A 1 45.37 28.21 11.07
N VAL A 2 45.04 26.98 11.48
CA VAL A 2 45.45 25.75 10.76
C VAL A 2 44.44 25.27 9.70
N LEU A 3 43.21 25.81 9.68
CA LEU A 3 42.17 25.45 8.69
C LEU A 3 42.24 26.23 7.36
N ALA A 4 42.99 27.35 7.31
CA ALA A 4 43.13 28.15 6.10
C ALA A 4 44.15 27.56 5.11
N SER A 5 45.16 26.82 5.59
CA SER A 5 46.19 26.21 4.74
C SER A 5 45.69 24.98 4.00
N LEU A 6 44.72 24.24 4.57
CA LEU A 6 44.13 23.05 3.95
C LEU A 6 43.27 23.39 2.72
N TRP A 7 42.61 24.56 2.74
CA TRP A 7 41.78 25.02 1.62
C TRP A 7 42.58 25.59 0.45
N ALA A 8 43.78 26.13 0.69
CA ALA A 8 44.66 26.62 -0.36
C ALA A 8 45.26 25.47 -1.20
N ALA A 9 45.56 24.33 -0.57
CA ALA A 9 46.12 23.14 -1.24
C ALA A 9 45.11 22.46 -2.19
N ILE A 10 43.82 22.50 -1.86
CA ILE A 10 42.77 21.89 -2.69
C ILE A 10 42.52 22.72 -3.96
N LYS A 11 42.60 24.06 -3.90
CA LYS A 11 42.43 24.92 -5.08
C LYS A 11 43.55 24.80 -6.10
N GLN A 12 44.78 24.44 -5.70
CA GLN A 12 45.87 24.22 -6.66
C GLN A 12 45.73 22.91 -7.44
N ARG A 13 44.97 21.93 -6.92
CA ARG A 13 44.80 20.61 -7.55
C ARG A 13 43.79 20.58 -8.71
N PHE A 14 43.02 21.66 -8.89
CA PHE A 14 41.99 21.79 -9.93
C PHE A 14 42.27 22.90 -10.96
N ARG A 15 43.52 23.37 -11.08
CA ARG A 15 43.89 24.24 -12.20
C ARG A 15 44.10 23.41 -13.48
N PRO A 16 43.33 23.64 -14.56
CA PRO A 16 43.56 22.98 -15.83
C PRO A 16 44.91 23.45 -16.39
N ALA A 17 45.70 22.50 -16.91
CA ALA A 17 46.92 22.85 -17.63
C ALA A 17 46.55 23.61 -18.93
N PRO A 18 47.28 24.67 -19.30
CA PRO A 18 47.07 25.35 -20.57
C PRO A 18 47.44 24.39 -21.72
N GLY A 19 46.45 24.09 -22.56
CA GLY A 19 46.61 23.21 -23.71
C GLY A 19 47.60 23.81 -24.71
N LYS A 20 48.64 23.03 -25.03
CA LYS A 20 49.52 23.26 -26.18
C LYS A 20 48.71 23.05 -27.45
N GLY A 21 48.71 24.05 -28.32
CA GLY A 21 48.22 23.90 -29.69
C GLY A 21 49.08 22.90 -30.44
N GLU A 22 48.45 21.92 -31.07
CA GLU A 22 49.07 21.03 -32.04
C GLU A 22 48.45 21.28 -33.41
N GLU A 23 49.35 21.53 -34.36
CA GLU A 23 49.13 21.79 -35.76
C GLU A 23 48.52 20.57 -36.47
N ALA A 24 47.63 20.87 -37.42
CA ALA A 24 46.92 19.89 -38.23
C ALA A 24 47.87 19.18 -39.21
N SER A 25 48.12 17.89 -38.96
CA SER A 25 48.72 16.96 -39.94
C SER A 25 47.63 16.12 -40.59
N ALA A 26 47.48 16.26 -41.91
CA ALA A 26 46.51 15.56 -42.73
C ALA A 26 46.91 14.08 -42.89
N ALA A 27 46.25 13.20 -42.13
CA ALA A 27 46.39 11.75 -42.25
C ALA A 27 45.15 11.12 -42.91
N ALA A 28 45.41 10.19 -43.83
CA ALA A 28 44.45 9.43 -44.64
C ALA A 28 43.35 8.73 -43.81
N PRO A 29 42.14 8.51 -44.39
CA PRO A 29 40.98 7.99 -43.67
C PRO A 29 41.23 6.56 -43.18
N ARG A 30 41.38 6.41 -41.85
CA ARG A 30 41.34 5.11 -41.18
C ARG A 30 39.93 4.52 -41.27
N PRO A 31 39.77 3.20 -41.42
CA PRO A 31 38.47 2.54 -41.37
C PRO A 31 37.78 2.90 -40.06
N ARG A 32 36.60 3.52 -40.16
CA ARG A 32 35.80 3.91 -38.99
C ARG A 32 35.46 2.64 -38.20
N ALA A 33 36.06 2.50 -37.02
CA ALA A 33 35.58 1.56 -36.02
C ALA A 33 34.07 1.82 -35.82
N SER A 34 33.27 0.77 -35.88
CA SER A 34 31.83 0.83 -35.64
C SER A 34 31.60 1.57 -34.33
N GLN A 35 30.93 2.73 -34.41
CA GLN A 35 30.58 3.49 -33.22
C GLN A 35 29.70 2.60 -32.34
N PRO A 36 29.97 2.52 -31.02
CA PRO A 36 29.12 1.78 -30.10
C PRO A 36 27.71 2.35 -30.21
N SER A 37 26.76 1.50 -30.62
CA SER A 37 25.35 1.85 -30.72
C SER A 37 24.88 2.40 -29.38
N ARG A 38 24.27 3.59 -29.37
CA ARG A 38 23.69 4.17 -28.16
C ARG A 38 22.70 3.17 -27.55
N PRO A 39 22.69 3.00 -26.22
CA PRO A 39 21.73 2.13 -25.56
C PRO A 39 20.31 2.59 -25.91
N GLN A 40 19.54 1.72 -26.57
CA GLN A 40 18.15 2.00 -26.91
C GLN A 40 17.30 1.83 -25.64
N THR A 41 16.80 2.94 -25.09
CA THR A 41 15.97 2.93 -23.88
C THR A 41 14.50 3.02 -24.28
N GLY A 42 13.81 1.90 -24.45
CA GLY A 42 12.35 1.90 -24.61
C GLY A 42 11.78 0.83 -25.54
N PHE A 43 10.48 0.96 -25.82
CA PHE A 43 9.83 0.21 -26.89
C PHE A 43 10.26 0.78 -28.23
N LEU A 44 10.66 -0.10 -29.13
CA LEU A 44 10.92 0.29 -30.51
C LEU A 44 9.60 0.50 -31.23
N ASP A 45 9.57 1.45 -32.17
CA ASP A 45 8.49 1.50 -33.14
C ASP A 45 8.45 0.17 -33.94
N PRO A 46 7.27 -0.26 -34.43
CA PRO A 46 7.11 -1.56 -35.10
C PRO A 46 8.09 -1.78 -36.27
N ASP A 47 8.43 -0.74 -37.03
CA ASP A 47 9.31 -0.85 -38.19
C ASP A 47 10.78 -1.02 -37.77
N SER A 48 11.25 -0.24 -36.80
CA SER A 48 12.58 -0.42 -36.21
C SER A 48 12.72 -1.78 -35.52
N PHE A 49 11.67 -2.25 -34.88
CA PHE A 49 11.63 -3.58 -34.29
C PHE A 49 11.72 -4.67 -35.36
N ALA A 50 10.97 -4.57 -36.46
CA ALA A 50 11.00 -5.53 -37.58
C ALA A 50 12.42 -5.65 -38.17
N ARG A 51 13.08 -4.51 -38.41
CA ARG A 51 14.46 -4.48 -38.91
C ARG A 51 15.43 -5.15 -37.93
N THR A 52 15.32 -4.80 -36.64
CA THR A 52 16.18 -5.38 -35.60
C THR A 52 15.97 -6.90 -35.48
N LEU A 53 14.72 -7.36 -35.65
CA LEU A 53 14.36 -8.77 -35.65
C LEU A 53 14.95 -9.53 -36.84
N LEU A 54 14.94 -8.93 -38.04
CA LEU A 54 15.60 -9.49 -39.24
C LEU A 54 17.11 -9.53 -39.09
N ASP A 55 17.73 -8.45 -38.59
CA ASP A 55 19.17 -8.39 -38.37
C ASP A 55 19.63 -9.46 -37.38
N ALA A 56 18.91 -9.61 -36.26
CA ALA A 56 19.17 -10.66 -35.28
C ALA A 56 18.97 -12.06 -35.88
N SER A 57 17.93 -12.26 -36.71
CA SER A 57 17.70 -13.53 -37.40
C SER A 57 18.79 -13.87 -38.41
N ASN A 58 19.39 -12.88 -39.08
CA ASN A 58 20.45 -13.08 -40.06
C ASN A 58 21.81 -13.29 -39.40
N ALA A 59 22.04 -12.68 -38.23
CA ALA A 59 23.24 -12.88 -37.43
C ALA A 59 23.26 -14.25 -36.73
N ALA A 60 22.09 -14.79 -36.36
CA ALA A 60 21.98 -16.12 -35.80
C ALA A 60 22.37 -17.18 -36.84
N LYS A 61 23.41 -17.98 -36.55
CA LYS A 61 23.78 -19.14 -37.38
C LYS A 61 22.76 -20.27 -37.17
N GLY A 62 21.58 -20.14 -37.79
CA GLY A 62 20.50 -21.13 -37.81
C GLY A 62 19.10 -20.54 -37.56
N ASP A 63 18.06 -21.32 -37.86
CA ASP A 63 16.62 -20.94 -37.74
C ASP A 63 16.10 -20.84 -36.29
N ASP A 64 16.97 -20.57 -35.31
CA ASP A 64 16.61 -20.62 -33.89
C ASP A 64 16.20 -19.25 -33.30
N HIS A 65 16.27 -18.16 -34.08
CA HIS A 65 15.79 -16.86 -33.63
C HIS A 65 14.25 -16.80 -33.67
N ARG A 66 13.65 -16.51 -32.51
CA ARG A 66 12.20 -16.62 -32.27
C ARG A 66 11.64 -15.28 -31.82
N LEU A 67 10.43 -14.97 -32.28
CA LEU A 67 9.59 -13.90 -31.74
C LEU A 67 8.64 -14.49 -30.69
N HIS A 68 8.61 -13.86 -29.51
CA HIS A 68 7.65 -14.15 -28.46
C HIS A 68 6.55 -13.09 -28.46
N VAL A 69 5.31 -13.53 -28.46
CA VAL A 69 4.13 -12.64 -28.55
C VAL A 69 3.24 -12.89 -27.34
N PHE A 70 2.92 -11.84 -26.60
CA PHE A 70 1.98 -11.87 -25.48
C PHE A 70 0.68 -11.23 -25.92
N SER A 71 -0.44 -11.93 -25.73
CA SER A 71 -1.77 -11.45 -26.11
C SER A 71 -2.73 -11.41 -24.92
N LEU A 72 -3.42 -10.29 -24.80
CA LEU A 72 -4.52 -10.04 -23.86
C LEU A 72 -5.90 -10.24 -24.51
N THR A 73 -5.99 -10.89 -25.68
CA THR A 73 -7.27 -11.02 -26.41
C THR A 73 -8.32 -11.78 -25.58
N ASP A 74 -7.93 -12.81 -24.82
CA ASP A 74 -8.83 -13.53 -23.91
C ASP A 74 -9.35 -12.62 -22.78
N PHE A 75 -8.46 -11.76 -22.23
CA PHE A 75 -8.85 -10.73 -21.26
C PHE A 75 -9.88 -9.77 -21.86
N ARG A 76 -9.59 -9.23 -23.05
CA ARG A 76 -10.48 -8.29 -23.73
C ARG A 76 -11.86 -8.91 -23.93
N GLN A 77 -11.93 -10.15 -24.39
CA GLN A 77 -13.18 -10.87 -24.58
C GLN A 77 -13.94 -11.04 -23.27
N ALA A 78 -13.24 -11.42 -22.19
CA ALA A 78 -13.84 -11.59 -20.87
C ALA A 78 -14.39 -10.26 -20.29
N VAL A 79 -13.68 -9.15 -20.51
CA VAL A 79 -14.06 -7.82 -20.01
C VAL A 79 -15.13 -7.13 -20.85
N GLY A 80 -15.22 -7.47 -22.15
CA GLY A 80 -16.24 -6.97 -23.05
C GLY A 80 -16.20 -5.44 -23.21
N SER A 81 -17.35 -4.79 -23.03
CA SER A 81 -17.51 -3.34 -23.26
C SER A 81 -16.66 -2.46 -22.34
N LYS A 82 -16.18 -2.99 -21.22
CA LYS A 82 -15.31 -2.24 -20.30
C LYS A 82 -13.86 -2.11 -20.79
N TRP A 83 -13.48 -2.83 -21.84
CA TRP A 83 -12.10 -2.85 -22.35
C TRP A 83 -11.57 -1.45 -22.67
N GLY A 84 -12.37 -0.60 -23.34
CA GLY A 84 -11.92 0.74 -23.72
C GLY A 84 -11.56 1.66 -22.54
N LYS A 85 -12.08 1.39 -21.34
CA LYS A 85 -11.70 2.12 -20.11
C LYS A 85 -10.43 1.56 -19.46
N LEU A 86 -10.12 0.29 -19.71
CA LEU A 86 -9.03 -0.42 -19.05
C LEU A 86 -7.79 -0.51 -19.92
N SER A 87 -7.91 -0.51 -21.25
CA SER A 87 -6.80 -0.76 -22.19
C SER A 87 -5.58 0.11 -21.92
N GLY A 88 -5.75 1.42 -21.71
CA GLY A 88 -4.63 2.32 -21.40
C GLY A 88 -3.92 1.99 -20.07
N LEU A 89 -4.65 1.55 -19.05
CA LEU A 89 -4.04 1.12 -17.77
C LEU A 89 -3.32 -0.23 -17.92
N LEU A 90 -3.92 -1.15 -18.67
CA LEU A 90 -3.36 -2.46 -18.97
C LEU A 90 -2.09 -2.35 -19.80
N GLU A 91 -2.05 -1.38 -20.70
CA GLU A 91 -0.87 -1.00 -21.45
C GLU A 91 0.26 -0.61 -20.50
N VAL A 92 0.08 0.40 -19.66
CA VAL A 92 1.15 0.83 -18.73
C VAL A 92 1.59 -0.32 -17.81
N ALA A 93 0.65 -1.10 -17.28
CA ALA A 93 0.95 -2.22 -16.41
C ALA A 93 1.69 -3.35 -17.12
N GLY A 94 1.25 -3.71 -18.33
CA GLY A 94 1.84 -4.77 -19.13
C GLY A 94 3.29 -4.47 -19.48
N ASP A 95 3.59 -3.21 -19.81
CA ASP A 95 4.95 -2.75 -20.09
C ASP A 95 5.84 -2.81 -18.86
N ALA A 96 5.33 -2.35 -17.72
CA ALA A 96 6.06 -2.40 -16.47
C ALA A 96 6.40 -3.84 -16.07
N ILE A 97 5.51 -4.80 -16.34
CA ILE A 97 5.75 -6.22 -16.07
C ILE A 97 6.78 -6.79 -17.03
N ILE A 98 6.62 -6.61 -18.35
CA ILE A 98 7.57 -7.10 -19.35
C ILE A 98 8.97 -6.57 -19.06
N ARG A 99 9.10 -5.26 -18.75
CA ARG A 99 10.37 -4.60 -18.43
C ARG A 99 11.11 -5.19 -17.24
N ARG A 100 10.43 -5.82 -16.28
CA ARG A 100 11.07 -6.46 -15.13
C ARG A 100 11.80 -7.76 -15.49
N HIS A 101 11.45 -8.36 -16.62
CA HIS A 101 11.95 -9.67 -17.05
C HIS A 101 12.93 -9.59 -18.23
N VAL A 102 13.19 -8.40 -18.76
CA VAL A 102 14.01 -8.18 -19.96
C VAL A 102 15.22 -7.31 -19.64
N ASP A 103 16.34 -7.61 -20.27
CA ASP A 103 17.55 -6.79 -20.24
C ASP A 103 17.50 -5.85 -21.44
N LEU A 104 17.05 -4.60 -21.24
CA LEU A 104 16.89 -3.61 -22.32
C LEU A 104 18.20 -3.29 -23.06
N SER A 105 19.36 -3.72 -22.57
CA SER A 105 20.64 -3.60 -23.29
C SER A 105 20.85 -4.70 -24.34
N LYS A 106 20.09 -5.79 -24.28
CA LYS A 106 20.24 -6.99 -25.14
C LYS A 106 18.94 -7.45 -25.79
N ASP A 107 17.82 -7.22 -25.12
CA ASP A 107 16.49 -7.66 -25.51
C ASP A 107 15.75 -6.47 -26.12
N VAL A 108 14.93 -6.76 -27.13
CA VAL A 108 14.12 -5.74 -27.82
C VAL A 108 12.65 -6.04 -27.64
N ILE A 109 11.87 -4.98 -27.44
CA ILE A 109 10.43 -5.04 -27.21
C ILE A 109 9.70 -4.01 -28.07
N THR A 110 8.52 -4.38 -28.56
CA THR A 110 7.59 -3.46 -29.23
C THR A 110 6.15 -3.80 -28.87
N ARG A 111 5.24 -2.90 -29.22
CA ARG A 111 3.80 -3.12 -29.16
C ARG A 111 3.19 -3.01 -30.54
N LEU A 112 2.31 -3.94 -30.84
CA LEU A 112 1.47 -3.86 -32.04
C LEU A 112 0.20 -3.07 -31.76
N ASP A 113 -0.43 -3.34 -30.61
CA ASP A 113 -1.64 -2.67 -30.16
C ASP A 113 -1.80 -2.84 -28.62
N ALA A 114 -2.96 -2.42 -28.10
CA ALA A 114 -3.32 -2.53 -26.69
C ALA A 114 -3.37 -3.97 -26.15
N GLU A 115 -3.48 -4.97 -27.04
CA GLU A 115 -3.62 -6.37 -26.69
C GLU A 115 -2.33 -7.16 -26.89
N ILE A 116 -1.49 -6.75 -27.84
CA ILE A 116 -0.37 -7.55 -28.33
C ILE A 116 0.97 -6.84 -28.10
N ALA A 117 1.81 -7.47 -27.28
CA ALA A 117 3.20 -7.09 -27.08
C ALA A 117 4.15 -8.15 -27.66
N CYS A 118 5.25 -7.69 -28.24
CA CYS A 118 6.24 -8.51 -28.93
C CYS A 118 7.60 -8.37 -28.23
N LEU A 119 8.29 -9.49 -28.04
CA LEU A 119 9.59 -9.60 -27.37
C LEU A 119 10.52 -10.50 -28.17
N SER A 120 11.74 -10.01 -28.42
CA SER A 120 12.85 -10.80 -28.94
C SER A 120 14.05 -10.72 -28.00
N MET A 121 14.65 -11.87 -27.69
CA MET A 121 15.77 -12.03 -26.77
C MET A 121 16.94 -12.72 -27.49
N PRO A 122 17.66 -12.04 -28.40
CA PRO A 122 18.67 -12.66 -29.26
C PRO A 122 19.85 -13.27 -28.50
N ALA A 123 20.17 -12.74 -27.31
CA ALA A 123 21.28 -13.20 -26.49
C ALA A 123 20.91 -14.31 -25.50
N ALA A 124 19.62 -14.57 -25.27
CA ALA A 124 19.16 -15.52 -24.27
C ALA A 124 19.17 -16.95 -24.82
N SER A 125 19.52 -17.92 -23.98
CA SER A 125 19.38 -19.33 -24.36
C SER A 125 17.89 -19.70 -24.55
N ARG A 126 17.60 -20.77 -25.30
CA ARG A 126 16.22 -21.23 -25.50
C ARG A 126 15.51 -21.59 -24.19
N GLN A 127 16.24 -22.15 -23.21
CA GLN A 127 15.69 -22.49 -21.91
C GLN A 127 15.39 -21.25 -21.08
N GLU A 128 16.32 -20.30 -21.03
CA GLU A 128 16.15 -19.02 -20.35
C GLU A 128 14.99 -18.22 -20.94
N THR A 129 14.94 -18.14 -22.27
CA THR A 129 13.86 -17.53 -23.04
C THR A 129 12.50 -18.10 -22.65
N ARG A 130 12.36 -19.44 -22.60
CA ARG A 130 11.13 -20.10 -22.17
C ARG A 130 10.76 -19.76 -20.73
N ALA A 131 11.74 -19.77 -19.83
CA ALA A 131 11.51 -19.44 -18.42
C ALA A 131 11.05 -17.98 -18.25
N ARG A 132 11.65 -17.02 -18.96
CA ARG A 132 11.24 -15.61 -18.92
C ARG A 132 9.86 -15.40 -19.51
N VAL A 133 9.57 -15.98 -20.67
CA VAL A 133 8.23 -15.90 -21.30
C VAL A 133 7.15 -16.49 -20.39
N ALA A 134 7.44 -17.61 -19.74
CA ALA A 134 6.55 -18.21 -18.74
C ALA A 134 6.27 -17.25 -17.56
N SER A 135 7.32 -16.69 -16.98
CA SER A 135 7.22 -15.75 -15.85
C SER A 135 6.47 -14.48 -16.24
N ILE A 136 6.72 -13.91 -17.42
CA ILE A 136 6.00 -12.74 -17.91
C ILE A 136 4.50 -13.04 -18.05
N ALA A 137 4.15 -14.15 -18.71
CA ALA A 137 2.75 -14.52 -18.89
C ALA A 137 2.03 -14.79 -17.55
N ALA A 138 2.72 -15.44 -16.60
CA ALA A 138 2.20 -15.70 -15.26
C ALA A 138 2.02 -14.41 -14.45
N ASP A 139 2.98 -13.48 -14.50
CA ASP A 139 2.90 -12.20 -13.81
C ASP A 139 1.83 -11.30 -14.41
N LEU A 140 1.73 -11.24 -15.74
CA LEU A 140 0.64 -10.54 -16.42
C LEU A 140 -0.70 -11.12 -16.00
N SER A 141 -0.85 -12.46 -16.02
CA SER A 141 -2.09 -13.10 -15.60
C SER A 141 -2.42 -12.81 -14.13
N THR A 142 -1.44 -12.93 -13.23
CA THR A 142 -1.64 -12.70 -11.79
C THR A 142 -1.98 -11.24 -11.51
N TYR A 143 -1.30 -10.31 -12.19
CA TYR A 143 -1.54 -8.88 -12.00
C TYR A 143 -2.92 -8.46 -12.52
N LEU A 144 -3.35 -9.01 -13.66
CA LEU A 144 -4.59 -8.63 -14.32
C LEU A 144 -5.82 -9.29 -13.70
N PHE A 145 -5.69 -10.54 -13.27
CA PHE A 145 -6.83 -11.33 -12.82
C PHE A 145 -6.84 -11.58 -11.32
N GLY A 146 -5.68 -11.52 -10.64
CA GLY A 146 -5.56 -12.15 -9.31
C GLY A 146 -6.14 -13.57 -9.38
N ASP A 147 -7.03 -13.91 -8.46
CA ASP A 147 -7.78 -15.17 -8.46
C ASP A 147 -9.21 -15.04 -9.05
N ALA A 148 -9.53 -13.93 -9.71
CA ALA A 148 -10.87 -13.68 -10.22
C ALA A 148 -11.21 -14.57 -11.42
N MET A 149 -12.40 -15.16 -11.36
CA MET A 149 -13.01 -15.93 -12.44
C MET A 149 -14.03 -15.06 -13.17
N ILE A 150 -13.96 -15.00 -14.50
CA ILE A 150 -14.93 -14.29 -15.34
C ILE A 150 -15.67 -15.34 -16.18
N ASN A 151 -17.00 -15.40 -16.06
CA ASN A 151 -17.83 -16.41 -16.73
C ASN A 151 -17.39 -17.86 -16.43
N GLY A 152 -16.98 -18.13 -15.18
CA GLY A 152 -16.56 -19.47 -14.75
C GLY A 152 -15.20 -19.93 -15.31
N ARG A 153 -14.46 -19.04 -15.96
CA ARG A 153 -13.10 -19.29 -16.45
C ARG A 153 -12.16 -18.18 -15.97
N ARG A 154 -10.93 -18.53 -15.64
CA ARG A 154 -9.86 -17.54 -15.44
C ARG A 154 -9.35 -17.16 -16.83
N PRO A 155 -9.50 -15.90 -17.27
CA PRO A 155 -8.94 -15.52 -18.55
C PRO A 155 -7.40 -15.61 -18.45
N GLN A 156 -6.75 -15.96 -19.55
CA GLN A 156 -5.32 -16.26 -19.57
C GLN A 156 -4.58 -15.36 -20.54
N VAL A 157 -3.34 -15.01 -20.18
CA VAL A 157 -2.43 -14.35 -21.12
C VAL A 157 -1.85 -15.41 -22.04
N VAL A 158 -2.08 -15.26 -23.35
CA VAL A 158 -1.58 -16.20 -24.35
C VAL A 158 -0.17 -15.81 -24.75
N ALA A 159 0.79 -16.72 -24.58
CA ALA A 159 2.15 -16.55 -25.10
C ALA A 159 2.33 -17.42 -26.35
N ALA A 160 2.51 -16.77 -27.51
CA ALA A 160 2.83 -17.43 -28.77
C ALA A 160 4.31 -17.32 -29.09
N ASN A 161 4.79 -18.27 -29.88
CA ASN A 161 6.20 -18.44 -30.19
C ASN A 161 6.33 -18.78 -31.68
N MET A 162 6.96 -17.92 -32.47
CA MET A 162 7.09 -18.10 -33.92
C MET A 162 8.50 -17.78 -34.40
N ALA A 163 8.87 -18.24 -35.60
CA ALA A 163 10.17 -17.88 -36.17
C ALA A 163 10.18 -16.38 -36.49
N ALA A 164 11.31 -15.72 -36.28
CA ALA A 164 11.47 -14.29 -36.54
C ALA A 164 11.11 -13.93 -38.00
N ARG A 165 11.51 -14.78 -38.96
CA ARG A 165 11.23 -14.59 -40.39
C ARG A 165 9.75 -14.68 -40.74
N ASP A 166 8.99 -15.50 -40.03
CA ASP A 166 7.54 -15.64 -40.26
C ASP A 166 6.74 -14.44 -39.72
N ALA A 167 7.38 -13.58 -38.93
CA ALA A 167 6.75 -12.42 -38.31
C ALA A 167 7.01 -11.11 -39.07
N VAL A 168 7.77 -11.16 -40.17
CA VAL A 168 8.15 -9.99 -40.96
C VAL A 168 7.80 -10.24 -42.42
N THR A 169 7.14 -9.26 -43.04
CA THR A 169 6.79 -9.28 -44.47
C THR A 169 8.04 -9.16 -45.35
N ASP A 170 7.91 -9.45 -46.64
CA ASP A 170 8.98 -9.23 -47.62
C ASP A 170 9.43 -7.75 -47.71
N GLU A 171 8.57 -6.83 -47.29
CA GLU A 171 8.84 -5.39 -47.22
C GLU A 171 9.63 -4.98 -45.96
N GLY A 172 9.87 -5.91 -45.03
CA GLY A 172 10.59 -5.65 -43.79
C GLY A 172 9.75 -5.01 -42.68
N THR A 173 8.42 -5.08 -42.76
CA THR A 173 7.48 -4.62 -41.71
C THR A 173 6.90 -5.81 -40.95
N LEU A 174 6.38 -5.62 -39.73
CA LEU A 174 5.76 -6.72 -38.97
C LEU A 174 4.49 -7.24 -39.66
N ASP A 175 4.40 -8.55 -39.85
CA ASP A 175 3.20 -9.21 -40.36
C ASP A 175 2.17 -9.38 -39.23
N HIS A 176 1.29 -8.39 -39.09
CA HIS A 176 0.26 -8.38 -38.05
C HIS A 176 -0.71 -9.57 -38.19
N GLU A 177 -0.98 -10.04 -39.41
CA GLU A 177 -1.89 -11.16 -39.65
C GLU A 177 -1.24 -12.47 -39.21
N ALA A 178 0.01 -12.72 -39.59
CA ALA A 178 0.76 -13.89 -39.16
C ALA A 178 0.91 -13.94 -37.65
N ILE A 179 1.18 -12.80 -37.01
CA ILE A 179 1.29 -12.70 -35.54
C ILE A 179 -0.05 -13.02 -34.87
N ARG A 180 -1.17 -12.44 -35.32
CA ARG A 180 -2.51 -12.76 -34.78
C ARG A 180 -2.87 -14.23 -35.00
N LYS A 181 -2.50 -14.80 -36.14
CA LYS A 181 -2.72 -16.23 -36.44
C LYS A 181 -1.90 -17.13 -35.51
N ALA A 182 -0.66 -16.78 -35.20
CA ALA A 182 0.17 -17.48 -34.24
C ALA A 182 -0.42 -17.42 -32.81
N VAL A 183 -0.91 -16.26 -32.40
CA VAL A 183 -1.64 -16.06 -31.13
C VAL A 183 -2.91 -16.90 -31.08
N ALA A 184 -3.75 -16.85 -32.11
CA ALA A 184 -4.98 -17.63 -32.17
C ALA A 184 -4.71 -19.13 -32.09
N LYS A 185 -3.67 -19.62 -32.79
CA LYS A 185 -3.22 -21.02 -32.73
C LYS A 185 -2.76 -21.41 -31.32
N ALA A 186 -2.00 -20.56 -30.64
CA ALA A 186 -1.56 -20.80 -29.26
C ALA A 186 -2.74 -20.78 -28.27
N GLY A 187 -3.68 -19.84 -28.42
CA GLY A 187 -4.88 -19.74 -27.60
C GLY A 187 -5.83 -20.94 -27.77
N ALA A 188 -5.94 -21.48 -29.00
CA ALA A 188 -6.69 -22.71 -29.26
C ALA A 188 -6.08 -23.92 -28.55
N ALA A 189 -4.74 -24.04 -28.52
CA ALA A 189 -4.05 -25.11 -27.81
C ALA A 189 -4.29 -25.03 -26.28
N LEU A 190 -4.23 -23.82 -25.70
CA LEU A 190 -4.56 -23.59 -24.28
C LEU A 190 -6.02 -23.92 -23.94
N SER A 191 -6.95 -23.59 -24.85
CA SER A 191 -8.37 -23.88 -24.66
C SER A 191 -8.66 -25.39 -24.72
N ALA A 192 -7.96 -26.12 -25.59
CA ALA A 192 -8.07 -27.58 -25.63
C ALA A 192 -7.56 -28.24 -24.33
N GLU A 193 -6.46 -27.74 -23.75
CA GLU A 193 -5.91 -28.27 -22.50
C GLU A 193 -6.75 -27.95 -21.26
N SER A 194 -7.41 -26.79 -21.23
CA SER A 194 -8.26 -26.34 -20.10
C SER A 194 -9.68 -26.94 -20.11
N SER A 195 -10.13 -27.47 -21.25
CA SER A 195 -11.37 -28.26 -21.33
C SER A 195 -11.25 -29.66 -20.71
N GLY A 196 -10.02 -30.11 -20.43
CA GLY A 196 -9.75 -31.32 -19.66
C GLY A 196 -9.53 -30.99 -18.18
N LEU A 197 -9.98 -31.89 -17.30
CA LEU A 197 -9.68 -31.88 -15.87
C LEU A 197 -8.20 -31.52 -15.63
N SER A 198 -7.92 -30.65 -14.65
CA SER A 198 -6.54 -30.26 -14.31
C SER A 198 -5.66 -31.48 -14.04
N ALA A 199 -4.34 -31.40 -14.27
CA ALA A 199 -3.44 -32.55 -14.07
C ALA A 199 -3.59 -33.27 -12.71
N PRO A 200 -3.82 -32.56 -11.58
CA PRO A 200 -4.15 -33.20 -10.30
C PRO A 200 -5.47 -33.97 -10.35
N HIS A 201 -6.52 -33.39 -10.93
CA HIS A 201 -7.82 -34.05 -11.07
C HIS A 201 -7.76 -35.24 -12.05
N ARG A 202 -6.95 -35.17 -13.11
CA ARG A 202 -6.71 -36.33 -13.99
C ARG A 202 -5.99 -37.45 -13.28
N ALA A 203 -4.99 -37.15 -12.44
CA ALA A 203 -4.33 -38.18 -11.64
C ALA A 203 -5.28 -38.81 -10.61
N THR A 204 -6.12 -38.01 -9.95
CA THR A 204 -7.15 -38.51 -9.03
C THR A 204 -8.21 -39.34 -9.75
N LEU A 205 -8.68 -38.90 -10.93
CA LEU A 205 -9.69 -39.62 -11.70
C LEU A 205 -9.13 -40.89 -12.34
N ALA A 206 -7.88 -40.86 -12.82
CA ALA A 206 -7.16 -42.04 -13.31
C ALA A 206 -6.88 -43.06 -12.21
N ALA A 207 -6.69 -42.62 -10.96
CA ALA A 207 -6.56 -43.52 -9.81
C ALA A 207 -7.89 -44.19 -9.38
N MET A 208 -9.03 -43.65 -9.83
CA MET A 208 -10.37 -44.18 -9.55
C MET A 208 -10.95 -45.05 -10.68
N LEU A 209 -10.28 -45.11 -11.83
CA LEU A 209 -10.73 -45.86 -13.00
C LEU A 209 -9.92 -47.15 -13.20
N PRO A 210 -10.49 -48.18 -13.86
CA PRO A 210 -9.76 -49.38 -14.25
C PRO A 210 -8.55 -49.02 -15.15
N PRO A 211 -7.46 -49.81 -15.13
CA PRO A 211 -6.22 -49.49 -15.84
C PRO A 211 -6.40 -49.21 -17.34
N GLU A 212 -7.36 -49.88 -17.98
CA GLU A 212 -7.67 -49.72 -19.40
C GLU A 212 -8.33 -48.37 -19.74
N GLU A 213 -9.07 -47.78 -18.80
CA GLU A 213 -9.70 -46.47 -18.95
C GLU A 213 -8.77 -45.35 -18.51
N ALA A 214 -7.96 -45.58 -17.48
CA ALA A 214 -6.89 -44.67 -17.07
C ALA A 214 -5.87 -44.42 -18.21
N ALA A 215 -5.55 -45.45 -19.00
CA ALA A 215 -4.65 -45.32 -20.15
C ALA A 215 -5.19 -44.37 -21.23
N LYS A 216 -6.52 -44.30 -21.41
CA LYS A 216 -7.18 -43.41 -22.40
C LYS A 216 -7.16 -41.94 -21.99
N LEU A 217 -6.89 -41.62 -20.72
CA LEU A 217 -6.80 -40.25 -20.21
C LEU A 217 -5.41 -39.61 -20.41
N THR A 218 -4.44 -40.35 -20.95
CA THR A 218 -3.07 -39.88 -21.19
C THR A 218 -2.89 -39.53 -22.68
N PRO A 219 -2.90 -38.24 -23.07
CA PRO A 219 -2.71 -37.88 -24.47
C PRO A 219 -1.26 -38.12 -24.92
N GLN A 220 -1.08 -38.69 -26.12
CA GLN A 220 0.23 -38.73 -26.78
C GLN A 220 0.66 -37.30 -27.17
N PRO A 221 1.91 -36.88 -26.92
CA PRO A 221 2.37 -35.55 -27.29
C PRO A 221 2.46 -35.41 -28.81
N ALA A 222 1.69 -34.47 -29.38
CA ALA A 222 1.78 -34.12 -30.79
C ALA A 222 3.15 -33.49 -31.12
N LYS A 223 3.86 -34.02 -32.12
CA LYS A 223 5.12 -33.44 -32.63
C LYS A 223 4.81 -32.09 -33.30
N GLY A 224 5.32 -30.99 -32.71
CA GLY A 224 5.29 -29.64 -33.30
C GLY A 224 4.27 -28.65 -32.70
N ALA A 225 3.69 -28.94 -31.54
CA ALA A 225 2.63 -28.12 -30.95
C ALA A 225 3.12 -26.79 -30.32
N ALA A 226 2.24 -25.78 -30.35
CA ALA A 226 2.34 -24.57 -29.55
C ALA A 226 2.41 -24.97 -28.08
N TYR A 227 3.42 -24.49 -27.36
CA TYR A 227 3.58 -24.78 -25.94
C TYR A 227 2.61 -23.89 -25.15
N ALA A 228 1.53 -24.48 -24.66
CA ALA A 228 0.74 -23.94 -23.57
C ALA A 228 1.58 -23.98 -22.28
N ILE A 229 1.98 -22.81 -21.78
CA ILE A 229 2.68 -22.71 -20.50
C ILE A 229 1.62 -22.55 -19.41
N SER A 230 0.96 -23.64 -19.07
CA SER A 230 0.26 -23.80 -17.80
C SER A 230 1.33 -24.03 -16.73
N GLY A 231 1.43 -23.15 -15.72
CA GLY A 231 2.30 -23.34 -14.56
C GLY A 231 2.10 -24.72 -13.94
N GLY A 232 3.05 -25.62 -14.18
CA GLY A 232 3.03 -26.97 -13.66
C GLY A 232 3.74 -27.02 -12.31
N ASP A 233 2.96 -27.16 -11.24
CA ASP A 233 3.43 -27.63 -9.93
C ASP A 233 4.03 -29.03 -10.08
N LYS A 234 5.34 -29.12 -10.31
CA LYS A 234 6.11 -30.30 -9.94
C LYS A 234 6.70 -30.02 -8.55
N PRO A 235 6.34 -30.76 -7.50
CA PRO A 235 7.00 -30.60 -6.22
C PRO A 235 8.48 -30.92 -6.40
N TYR A 236 9.31 -29.94 -6.06
CA TYR A 236 10.75 -30.09 -5.94
C TYR A 236 10.99 -31.14 -4.85
N ARG A 237 11.37 -32.37 -5.23
CA ARG A 237 11.80 -33.39 -4.27
C ARG A 237 13.16 -32.96 -3.73
N ILE A 238 13.15 -32.36 -2.53
CA ILE A 238 14.36 -32.20 -1.73
C ILE A 238 14.76 -33.60 -1.28
N ASP A 239 16.00 -33.97 -1.55
CA ASP A 239 16.61 -35.17 -0.98
C ASP A 239 16.73 -34.98 0.55
N GLU A 240 15.84 -35.62 1.30
CA GLU A 240 15.75 -35.55 2.77
C GLU A 240 17.04 -36.01 3.45
N SER A 241 17.93 -36.71 2.74
CA SER A 241 19.24 -37.11 3.27
C SER A 241 20.25 -35.95 3.36
N SER A 242 19.96 -34.82 2.70
CA SER A 242 20.79 -33.60 2.71
C SER A 242 20.38 -32.57 3.78
N VAL A 243 19.29 -32.83 4.50
CA VAL A 243 18.77 -31.91 5.53
C VAL A 243 19.51 -32.16 6.86
N PRO A 244 20.20 -31.16 7.42
CA PRO A 244 20.88 -31.32 8.71
C PRO A 244 19.90 -31.73 9.82
N LYS A 245 20.24 -32.77 10.59
CA LYS A 245 19.37 -33.39 11.63
C LYS A 245 18.72 -32.43 12.64
N TRP A 246 19.27 -31.24 12.86
CA TRP A 246 18.69 -30.23 13.76
C TRP A 246 17.43 -29.54 13.20
N VAL A 247 17.09 -29.77 11.92
CA VAL A 247 15.88 -29.25 11.26
C VAL A 247 14.67 -30.20 11.44
N THR A 248 14.91 -31.48 11.70
CA THR A 248 13.86 -32.51 11.88
C THR A 248 13.57 -32.86 13.34
N GLU A 249 14.40 -32.38 14.29
CA GLU A 249 14.11 -32.57 15.70
C GLU A 249 13.04 -31.58 16.16
N GLU A 250 11.85 -32.10 16.48
CA GLU A 250 10.83 -31.32 17.18
C GLU A 250 11.44 -30.68 18.44
N PRO A 251 11.15 -29.39 18.71
CA PRO A 251 11.67 -28.74 19.90
C PRO A 251 11.16 -29.48 21.13
N LYS A 252 12.08 -30.04 21.92
CA LYS A 252 11.79 -30.59 23.25
C LYS A 252 10.91 -29.58 24.00
N LYS A 253 9.70 -30.03 24.35
CA LYS A 253 8.69 -29.26 25.10
C LYS A 253 9.36 -28.47 26.21
N ARG A 254 9.18 -27.16 26.20
CA ARG A 254 9.64 -26.27 27.28
C ARG A 254 8.97 -26.71 28.58
N ALA A 255 9.73 -26.65 29.68
CA ALA A 255 9.29 -26.94 31.03
C ALA A 255 8.24 -25.93 31.60
N SER A 256 7.58 -25.15 30.74
CA SER A 256 6.56 -24.16 31.13
C SER A 256 5.11 -24.65 31.00
N ASP A 257 4.89 -25.88 30.51
CA ASP A 257 3.56 -26.49 30.36
C ASP A 257 3.24 -27.49 31.51
N GLN A 258 3.86 -27.34 32.68
CA GLN A 258 3.39 -28.05 33.86
C GLN A 258 2.21 -27.28 34.49
N PRO A 259 1.08 -27.95 34.80
CA PRO A 259 -0.01 -27.32 35.51
C PRO A 259 0.47 -26.84 36.89
N LEU A 260 0.14 -25.60 37.23
CA LEU A 260 0.41 -25.01 38.55
C LEU A 260 -0.13 -25.93 39.65
N PRO A 261 0.63 -26.17 40.73
CA PRO A 261 0.12 -26.94 41.86
C PRO A 261 -1.01 -26.15 42.51
N THR A 262 -2.16 -26.81 42.63
CA THR A 262 -3.30 -26.39 43.44
C THR A 262 -2.82 -26.00 44.84
N PHE A 263 -2.97 -24.72 45.19
CA PHE A 263 -2.84 -24.25 46.56
C PHE A 263 -3.94 -24.91 47.40
N ARG A 264 -3.55 -25.90 48.20
CA ARG A 264 -4.37 -26.48 49.26
C ARG A 264 -4.16 -25.63 50.51
N ILE A 265 -5.16 -24.81 50.85
CA ILE A 265 -5.20 -24.14 52.15
C ILE A 265 -5.58 -25.22 53.17
N GLU A 266 -4.62 -25.64 53.99
CA GLU A 266 -4.88 -26.45 55.18
C GLU A 266 -5.60 -25.59 56.22
N GLY A 267 -6.78 -26.06 56.62
CA GLY A 267 -7.58 -25.46 57.68
C GLY A 267 -6.91 -25.66 59.03
N GLY A 268 -6.56 -24.54 59.68
CA GLY A 268 -6.27 -24.48 61.10
C GLY A 268 -7.57 -24.34 61.89
N GLN A 269 -7.74 -25.21 62.88
CA GLN A 269 -8.75 -25.13 63.94
C GLN A 269 -8.64 -23.80 64.72
N GLY A 270 -9.78 -23.24 65.11
CA GLY A 270 -9.83 -22.10 66.04
C GLY A 270 -11.25 -21.62 66.27
N GLY A 271 -11.72 -21.71 67.51
CA GLY A 271 -13.11 -21.62 67.90
C GLY A 271 -13.68 -20.21 68.10
N ALA A 272 -14.92 -20.27 68.58
CA ALA A 272 -15.92 -19.24 68.86
C ALA A 272 -15.47 -17.95 69.59
N ASP A 273 -16.36 -16.96 69.44
CA ASP A 273 -16.53 -15.71 70.20
C ASP A 273 -15.60 -14.53 69.89
N ALA A 274 -16.14 -13.52 69.17
CA ALA A 274 -16.40 -12.19 69.72
C ALA A 274 -16.85 -11.13 68.66
N ALA A 275 -17.85 -10.35 69.08
CA ALA A 275 -18.13 -8.92 68.88
C ALA A 275 -18.23 -8.29 67.47
N ARG A 276 -19.39 -7.65 67.26
CA ARG A 276 -19.68 -6.59 66.29
C ARG A 276 -18.55 -5.55 66.19
N ALA A 277 -18.12 -5.29 64.96
CA ALA A 277 -17.52 -4.02 64.58
C ALA A 277 -18.14 -3.55 63.25
N SER A 278 -18.78 -2.39 63.32
CA SER A 278 -19.20 -1.57 62.19
C SER A 278 -17.99 -1.18 61.34
N LEU A 279 -18.06 -1.41 60.04
CA LEU A 279 -17.12 -0.84 59.07
C LEU A 279 -17.91 -0.22 57.93
N SER A 280 -17.90 1.11 57.91
CA SER A 280 -18.35 1.93 56.80
C SER A 280 -17.36 1.78 55.63
N MET A 281 -17.86 1.50 54.44
CA MET A 281 -17.13 1.77 53.21
C MET A 281 -17.94 2.73 52.34
N GLU A 282 -17.42 3.94 52.23
CA GLU A 282 -17.69 4.86 51.14
C GLU A 282 -17.02 4.35 49.85
N GLY A 283 -17.68 4.59 48.72
CA GLY A 283 -17.02 4.65 47.42
C GLY A 283 -16.90 3.33 46.67
N GLY A 284 -17.90 3.02 45.85
CA GLY A 284 -17.77 2.00 44.81
C GLY A 284 -19.01 1.95 43.92
N SER A 285 -18.94 2.54 42.73
CA SER A 285 -19.97 2.34 41.71
C SER A 285 -19.97 0.88 41.27
N LEU A 286 -21.02 0.15 41.61
CA LEU A 286 -21.31 -1.17 41.04
C LEU A 286 -22.20 -0.96 39.82
N SER A 287 -21.67 -1.26 38.63
CA SER A 287 -22.48 -1.52 37.44
C SER A 287 -22.73 -3.02 37.37
N GLY A 288 -23.90 -3.43 37.84
CA GLY A 288 -24.40 -4.79 37.75
C GLY A 288 -25.89 -4.73 37.49
N ALA A 289 -26.31 -5.25 36.34
CA ALA A 289 -27.71 -5.43 35.99
C ALA A 289 -28.28 -6.55 36.87
N ASP A 290 -28.98 -6.17 37.94
CA ASP A 290 -30.19 -6.82 38.46
C ASP A 290 -30.46 -6.32 39.89
N ALA A 291 -31.46 -5.44 40.03
CA ALA A 291 -32.12 -5.18 41.30
C ALA A 291 -33.59 -4.74 41.09
N PRO A 292 -34.52 -5.17 41.96
CA PRO A 292 -35.96 -5.10 41.74
C PRO A 292 -36.54 -3.70 42.01
N ARG A 293 -37.63 -3.40 41.31
CA ARG A 293 -38.41 -2.16 41.43
C ARG A 293 -38.91 -1.98 42.86
N THR A 294 -38.41 -0.95 43.54
CA THR A 294 -39.11 -0.33 44.68
C THR A 294 -39.03 1.18 44.54
N VAL A 295 -40.16 1.82 44.75
CA VAL A 295 -40.42 3.26 44.59
C VAL A 295 -39.52 4.06 45.53
N LEU A 296 -38.77 5.01 44.98
CA LEU A 296 -38.03 6.02 45.73
C LEU A 296 -38.56 7.41 45.33
N THR A 297 -39.23 8.08 46.26
CA THR A 297 -39.64 9.47 46.14
C THR A 297 -38.44 10.35 46.52
N VAL A 298 -38.01 11.24 45.62
CA VAL A 298 -36.97 12.24 45.91
C VAL A 298 -37.49 13.62 45.50
N GLU A 299 -37.69 14.48 46.50
CA GLU A 299 -37.79 15.93 46.31
C GLU A 299 -36.39 16.53 46.22
N GLY A 300 -36.09 17.26 45.14
CA GLY A 300 -34.84 18.01 45.06
C GLY A 300 -34.36 18.36 43.65
N ARG A 301 -34.73 19.56 43.22
CA ARG A 301 -34.06 20.49 42.28
C ARG A 301 -33.30 19.92 41.05
N SER A 302 -33.86 20.29 39.90
CA SER A 302 -33.24 20.48 38.58
C SER A 302 -32.56 19.27 37.92
N LEU A 303 -33.25 18.68 36.95
CA LEU A 303 -32.68 17.86 35.90
C LEU A 303 -32.99 18.51 34.53
N HIS A 304 -31.94 18.89 33.80
CA HIS A 304 -31.99 19.05 32.36
C HIS A 304 -31.68 17.70 31.73
N GLY A 305 -32.67 17.09 31.09
CA GLY A 305 -32.52 15.84 30.35
C GLY A 305 -33.76 15.60 29.52
N ALA A 306 -33.57 15.40 28.22
CA ALA A 306 -34.62 15.13 27.26
C ALA A 306 -35.13 13.69 27.45
N ASP A 307 -36.04 13.49 28.39
CA ASP A 307 -36.88 12.29 28.48
C ASP A 307 -38.10 12.60 29.38
N ALA A 308 -39.19 13.03 28.75
CA ALA A 308 -40.51 13.08 29.37
C ALA A 308 -41.45 12.11 28.62
N PRO A 309 -42.15 11.20 29.31
CA PRO A 309 -43.05 10.26 28.65
C PRO A 309 -44.30 10.99 28.14
N ARG A 310 -44.69 10.68 26.89
CA ARG A 310 -45.97 11.08 26.31
C ARG A 310 -47.10 10.30 26.97
N GLU A 311 -47.80 10.91 27.92
CA GLU A 311 -49.12 10.43 28.32
C GLU A 311 -50.24 11.27 27.70
N VAL A 312 -51.27 10.52 27.31
CA VAL A 312 -52.43 10.87 26.52
C VAL A 312 -53.33 11.83 27.30
N MET A 313 -53.47 13.06 26.80
CA MET A 313 -54.48 13.98 27.31
C MET A 313 -55.82 13.68 26.63
N ARG A 314 -56.71 12.98 27.36
CA ARG A 314 -58.14 12.90 27.06
C ARG A 314 -58.80 14.24 27.39
N LEU A 315 -59.62 14.72 26.47
CA LEU A 315 -60.37 15.98 26.57
C LEU A 315 -61.83 15.63 26.87
N ASP A 316 -62.27 15.87 28.11
CA ASP A 316 -63.69 15.91 28.46
C ASP A 316 -64.17 17.36 28.35
N GLY A 317 -65.15 17.57 27.48
CA GLY A 317 -65.77 18.88 27.24
C GLY A 317 -67.08 19.03 28.00
N THR A 318 -67.33 20.24 28.52
CA THR A 318 -68.68 20.76 28.78
C THR A 318 -68.73 22.28 28.72
N ALA A 319 -69.90 22.79 28.28
CA ALA A 319 -70.41 24.18 28.22
C ALA A 319 -70.00 24.98 26.97
N ARG A 320 -70.88 25.35 26.00
CA ARG A 320 -72.27 25.88 25.92
C ARG A 320 -72.31 27.42 25.81
N GLY A 321 -72.73 27.89 24.63
CA GLY A 321 -73.26 29.24 24.31
C GLY A 321 -72.19 30.28 23.98
N GLY A 322 -72.29 31.14 22.98
CA GLY A 322 -73.36 31.49 22.04
C GLY A 322 -73.01 32.87 21.44
N ASN A 323 -73.33 33.07 20.16
CA ASN A 323 -73.48 34.32 19.38
C ASN A 323 -72.50 35.49 19.55
N GLY A 324 -71.95 35.98 18.43
CA GLY A 324 -71.37 37.33 18.36
C GLY A 324 -70.63 37.64 17.08
N GLU A 325 -71.12 38.64 16.37
CA GLU A 325 -70.68 39.20 15.09
C GLU A 325 -69.31 39.91 15.11
N VAL A 326 -68.71 39.95 13.92
CA VAL A 326 -67.74 40.89 13.32
C VAL A 326 -67.39 42.16 14.13
N MET A 327 -66.10 42.37 14.44
CA MET A 327 -65.43 43.66 14.14
C MET A 327 -63.90 43.61 14.23
N ARG A 328 -63.34 44.48 13.39
CA ARG A 328 -61.95 44.81 13.07
C ARG A 328 -61.36 45.76 14.12
N VAL A 329 -60.03 45.86 14.15
CA VAL A 329 -59.17 47.04 14.44
C VAL A 329 -58.09 46.80 15.52
N GLU A 330 -56.85 46.94 15.04
CA GLU A 330 -55.63 47.52 15.63
C GLU A 330 -55.34 47.40 17.13
N GLY A 331 -54.24 46.70 17.41
CA GLY A 331 -53.33 46.91 18.55
C GLY A 331 -51.96 46.40 18.08
N GLY A 332 -50.89 47.20 18.12
CA GLY A 332 -50.23 47.54 19.38
C GLY A 332 -49.16 46.48 19.64
N GLY A 333 -47.90 46.81 19.38
CA GLY A 333 -46.78 45.87 19.45
C GLY A 333 -46.68 45.16 20.79
N LEU A 334 -46.43 43.85 20.74
CA LEU A 334 -46.04 43.04 21.89
C LEU A 334 -44.82 42.21 21.50
N HIS A 335 -43.69 42.53 22.11
CA HIS A 335 -42.53 41.66 22.17
C HIS A 335 -42.83 40.51 23.14
N GLY A 336 -42.93 39.30 22.62
CA GLY A 336 -43.07 38.08 23.42
C GLY A 336 -42.52 36.88 22.65
N ALA A 337 -41.61 36.15 23.27
CA ALA A 337 -40.77 35.10 22.66
C ALA A 337 -41.49 33.77 22.41
N ASP A 338 -42.81 33.77 22.18
CA ASP A 338 -43.60 32.57 21.96
C ASP A 338 -44.63 32.81 20.84
N ALA A 339 -44.19 32.70 19.60
CA ALA A 339 -45.07 32.52 18.44
C ALA A 339 -44.73 31.15 17.80
N PRO A 340 -45.73 30.34 17.43
CA PRO A 340 -45.48 29.04 16.80
C PRO A 340 -44.82 29.26 15.44
N ARG A 341 -43.65 28.64 15.24
CA ARG A 341 -42.98 28.63 13.94
C ARG A 341 -43.73 27.68 13.01
N ASP A 342 -44.63 28.22 12.19
CA ASP A 342 -45.05 27.55 10.98
C ASP A 342 -43.85 27.45 10.03
N ILE A 343 -43.61 26.23 9.55
CA ILE A 343 -42.53 25.87 8.65
C ILE A 343 -42.81 26.52 7.29
N MET A 344 -42.25 27.71 7.08
CA MET A 344 -42.20 28.35 5.77
C MET A 344 -41.05 27.72 4.98
N ARG A 345 -41.40 26.77 4.12
CA ARG A 345 -40.49 26.18 3.15
C ARG A 345 -40.32 27.20 2.01
N MET A 346 -39.16 27.87 1.95
CA MET A 346 -38.78 28.68 0.80
C MET A 346 -37.83 27.88 -0.09
N ASP A 347 -38.32 27.53 -1.28
CA ASP A 347 -37.49 27.11 -2.42
C ASP A 347 -37.20 28.36 -3.27
N GLY A 348 -35.93 28.75 -3.38
CA GLY A 348 -35.49 29.83 -4.28
C GLY A 348 -34.03 30.28 -4.04
N PRO A 349 -33.22 30.49 -5.10
CA PRO A 349 -31.78 30.65 -4.96
C PRO A 349 -31.32 32.11 -4.76
N SER A 350 -30.25 32.24 -3.98
CA SER A 350 -29.36 33.39 -3.83
C SER A 350 -29.88 34.59 -3.02
N LEU A 351 -29.17 34.88 -1.92
CA LEU A 351 -29.07 36.21 -1.34
C LEU A 351 -27.59 36.50 -1.06
N SER A 352 -27.04 37.46 -1.81
CA SER A 352 -25.79 38.15 -1.51
C SER A 352 -26.12 39.40 -0.69
N GLY A 353 -25.76 39.39 0.59
CA GLY A 353 -25.87 40.55 1.48
C GLY A 353 -24.88 40.43 2.62
N ALA A 354 -24.06 41.47 2.83
CA ALA A 354 -22.85 41.44 3.66
C ALA A 354 -23.06 41.50 5.18
N ASP A 355 -24.30 41.42 5.68
CA ASP A 355 -24.59 41.53 7.11
C ASP A 355 -25.64 40.49 7.56
N ALA A 356 -25.35 39.21 7.36
CA ALA A 356 -26.12 38.13 7.98
C ALA A 356 -25.55 37.81 9.37
N PRO A 357 -26.37 37.83 10.45
CA PRO A 357 -25.92 37.43 11.78
C PRO A 357 -25.45 35.97 11.75
N ARG A 358 -24.36 35.67 12.47
CA ARG A 358 -23.81 34.31 12.64
C ARG A 358 -24.82 33.40 13.33
N GLU A 359 -25.82 32.91 12.61
CA GLU A 359 -26.47 31.66 12.96
C GLU A 359 -25.44 30.56 12.79
N VAL A 360 -25.08 29.93 13.91
CA VAL A 360 -24.29 28.72 13.93
C VAL A 360 -25.07 27.71 13.10
N MET A 361 -24.60 27.47 11.88
CA MET A 361 -25.11 26.44 10.98
C MET A 361 -24.95 25.10 11.72
N ARG A 362 -26.00 24.68 12.45
CA ARG A 362 -26.13 23.31 12.93
C ARG A 362 -26.37 22.48 11.69
N VAL A 363 -25.28 22.00 11.09
CA VAL A 363 -25.33 20.88 10.17
C VAL A 363 -25.88 19.72 11.00
N GLU A 364 -27.15 19.37 10.79
CA GLU A 364 -27.71 18.12 11.30
C GLU A 364 -26.85 17.00 10.71
N GLY A 365 -25.99 16.42 11.56
CA GLY A 365 -25.14 15.31 11.16
C GLY A 365 -26.04 14.17 10.73
N ARG A 366 -26.11 13.91 9.42
CA ARG A 366 -26.61 12.64 8.92
C ARG A 366 -25.79 11.55 9.61
N GLU A 367 -26.42 10.74 10.45
CA GLU A 367 -25.86 9.49 10.95
C GLU A 367 -25.73 8.49 9.79
N GLY A 368 -24.87 8.80 8.83
CA GLY A 368 -24.42 7.84 7.82
C GLY A 368 -23.64 6.73 8.52
N LYS A 369 -23.80 5.49 8.05
CA LYS A 369 -22.99 4.39 8.54
C LYS A 369 -21.55 4.74 8.18
N GLY A 370 -20.58 4.65 9.09
CA GLY A 370 -19.20 5.13 8.84
C GLY A 370 -18.45 4.55 7.63
N ALA A 371 -19.02 3.60 6.87
CA ALA A 371 -18.54 3.24 5.54
C ALA A 371 -18.87 4.32 4.49
N ASP A 372 -20.07 4.90 4.59
CA ASP A 372 -20.59 5.94 3.71
C ASP A 372 -19.73 7.21 3.79
N TRP A 373 -19.29 7.61 5.00
CA TRP A 373 -18.41 8.76 5.19
C TRP A 373 -17.07 8.58 4.46
N LEU A 374 -16.49 7.39 4.53
CA LEU A 374 -15.20 7.12 3.91
C LEU A 374 -15.32 7.12 2.39
N GLU A 375 -16.38 6.51 1.85
CA GLU A 375 -16.63 6.52 0.41
C GLU A 375 -16.91 7.94 -0.10
N GLU A 376 -17.72 8.73 0.61
CA GLU A 376 -18.00 10.13 0.30
C GLU A 376 -16.72 10.97 0.31
N GLN A 377 -15.84 10.83 1.31
CA GLN A 377 -14.58 11.55 1.33
C GLN A 377 -13.65 11.12 0.18
N LEU A 378 -13.63 9.84 -0.17
CA LEU A 378 -12.85 9.36 -1.32
C LEU A 378 -13.41 9.88 -2.64
N GLU A 379 -14.72 10.07 -2.76
CA GLU A 379 -15.35 10.69 -3.94
C GLU A 379 -15.01 12.18 -4.02
N LEU A 380 -15.20 12.94 -2.93
CA LEU A 380 -14.84 14.36 -2.86
C LEU A 380 -13.36 14.60 -3.16
N GLN A 381 -12.47 13.76 -2.64
CA GLN A 381 -11.05 13.87 -2.94
C GLN A 381 -10.69 13.38 -4.35
N ALA A 382 -11.44 12.46 -4.93
CA ALA A 382 -11.26 12.09 -6.33
C ALA A 382 -11.67 13.24 -7.25
N GLU A 383 -12.78 13.92 -6.96
CA GLU A 383 -13.24 15.11 -7.70
C GLU A 383 -12.25 16.27 -7.57
N ALA A 384 -11.77 16.55 -6.35
CA ALA A 384 -10.73 17.55 -6.12
C ALA A 384 -9.41 17.18 -6.80
N GLY A 385 -9.04 15.90 -6.77
CA GLY A 385 -7.86 15.37 -7.42
C GLY A 385 -7.89 15.58 -8.93
N LEU A 386 -9.01 15.29 -9.59
CA LEU A 386 -9.22 15.48 -11.04
C LEU A 386 -9.07 16.95 -11.50
N ALA A 387 -9.18 17.91 -10.57
CA ALA A 387 -8.95 19.32 -10.86
C ALA A 387 -7.50 19.76 -10.65
N SER A 388 -6.63 18.89 -10.11
CA SER A 388 -5.22 19.21 -9.85
C SER A 388 -4.34 18.88 -11.05
N ASP A 389 -3.35 19.74 -11.34
CA ASP A 389 -2.34 19.48 -12.39
C ASP A 389 -1.30 18.42 -11.97
N HIS A 390 -1.39 17.87 -10.75
CA HIS A 390 -0.38 17.03 -10.09
C HIS A 390 -0.66 15.53 -10.22
N HIS A 391 -1.27 15.13 -11.33
CA HIS A 391 -1.58 13.74 -11.56
C HIS A 391 -0.33 12.88 -11.78
N LEU A 392 -0.36 11.64 -11.28
CA LEU A 392 0.62 10.62 -11.64
C LEU A 392 0.52 10.34 -13.14
N SER A 393 1.38 11.00 -13.92
CA SER A 393 1.45 10.81 -15.36
C SER A 393 2.20 9.51 -15.67
N PRO A 394 2.04 8.95 -16.89
CA PRO A 394 2.86 7.83 -17.34
C PRO A 394 4.38 8.12 -17.33
N GLU A 395 4.78 9.39 -17.36
CA GLU A 395 6.18 9.83 -17.28
C GLU A 395 6.69 9.88 -15.84
N SER A 396 5.80 9.81 -14.85
CA SER A 396 6.15 9.92 -13.45
C SER A 396 6.94 8.69 -13.00
N SER A 397 8.04 8.93 -12.29
CA SER A 397 8.90 7.87 -11.76
C SER A 397 8.78 7.79 -10.23
N LEU A 398 8.70 6.56 -9.73
CA LEU A 398 8.68 6.26 -8.30
C LEU A 398 9.96 5.51 -7.92
N THR A 399 10.67 6.03 -6.93
CA THR A 399 11.84 5.38 -6.34
C THR A 399 11.59 5.16 -4.84
N LEU A 400 12.09 4.06 -4.29
CA LEU A 400 12.06 3.81 -2.85
C LEU A 400 13.47 3.91 -2.27
N VAL A 401 13.63 4.72 -1.24
CA VAL A 401 14.86 4.81 -0.44
C VAL A 401 14.57 4.47 1.02
N TRP A 402 15.62 4.18 1.78
CA TRP A 402 15.56 3.68 3.14
C TRP A 402 16.28 4.61 4.10
N THR A 403 15.52 5.32 4.95
CA THR A 403 16.06 6.24 5.95
C THR A 403 16.50 5.46 7.19
N PRO A 404 17.80 5.46 7.54
CA PRO A 404 18.30 4.74 8.71
C PRO A 404 17.70 5.30 10.00
N THR A 405 17.24 4.40 10.87
CA THR A 405 16.52 4.74 12.09
C THR A 405 17.31 4.31 13.32
N TRP A 406 17.64 5.28 14.16
CA TRP A 406 18.19 5.06 15.49
C TRP A 406 17.14 4.43 16.40
N VAL A 407 17.49 3.30 17.01
CA VAL A 407 16.63 2.58 17.95
C VAL A 407 17.19 2.79 19.36
N ALA A 408 16.47 3.56 20.19
CA ALA A 408 16.97 4.00 21.50
C ALA A 408 17.39 2.83 22.40
N THR A 409 16.61 1.74 22.41
CA THR A 409 16.90 0.54 23.21
C THR A 409 18.16 -0.19 22.76
N LYS A 410 18.51 -0.12 21.47
CA LYS A 410 19.72 -0.73 20.91
C LYS A 410 20.92 0.22 20.91
N ARG A 411 20.69 1.52 21.13
CA ARG A 411 21.70 2.59 21.00
C ARG A 411 22.48 2.49 19.68
N ALA A 412 21.78 2.17 18.60
CA ALA A 412 22.34 1.97 17.27
C ALA A 412 21.28 2.14 16.19
N VAL A 413 21.72 2.26 14.93
CA VAL A 413 20.86 2.09 13.75
C VAL A 413 20.43 0.63 13.69
N GLY A 414 19.15 0.37 13.97
CA GLY A 414 18.61 -0.99 14.08
C GLY A 414 17.33 -1.20 13.28
N ALA A 415 16.88 -0.16 12.58
CA ALA A 415 15.71 -0.19 11.72
C ALA A 415 15.89 0.79 10.55
N PHE A 416 15.03 0.66 9.55
CA PHE A 416 14.95 1.55 8.40
C PHE A 416 13.51 1.98 8.18
N HIS A 417 13.30 3.21 7.73
CA HIS A 417 12.01 3.74 7.36
C HIS A 417 11.96 3.88 5.84
N ALA A 418 10.92 3.35 5.21
CA ALA A 418 10.75 3.42 3.78
C ALA A 418 10.27 4.84 3.40
N LYS A 419 10.93 5.44 2.41
CA LYS A 419 10.65 6.79 1.94
C LYS A 419 10.52 6.76 0.42
N VAL A 420 9.30 7.04 -0.06
CA VAL A 420 9.04 7.15 -1.50
C VAL A 420 9.58 8.48 -2.02
N ILE A 421 10.10 8.46 -3.25
CA ILE A 421 10.49 9.63 -4.02
C ILE A 421 9.67 9.59 -5.31
N ARG A 422 8.89 10.64 -5.55
CA ARG A 422 8.09 10.85 -6.76
C ARG A 422 8.73 11.94 -7.59
N VAL A 423 8.94 11.68 -8.87
CA VAL A 423 9.36 12.69 -9.85
C VAL A 423 8.31 12.69 -10.96
N ASP A 424 7.51 13.76 -11.03
CA ASP A 424 6.33 13.77 -11.90
C ASP A 424 6.70 13.84 -13.38
N LYS A 425 7.76 14.59 -13.71
CA LYS A 425 8.33 14.76 -15.06
C LYS A 425 9.85 14.85 -15.00
N GLU A 426 10.54 14.48 -16.07
CA GLU A 426 12.00 14.60 -16.13
C GLU A 426 12.45 16.05 -15.88
N GLY A 427 13.39 16.24 -14.94
CA GLY A 427 13.87 17.56 -14.52
C GLY A 427 13.01 18.28 -13.47
N ALA A 428 11.81 17.78 -13.14
CA ALA A 428 11.03 18.31 -12.03
C ALA A 428 11.71 18.02 -10.68
N PRO A 429 11.53 18.90 -9.67
CA PRO A 429 12.08 18.64 -8.34
C PRO A 429 11.45 17.37 -7.74
N PRO A 430 12.25 16.49 -7.11
CA PRO A 430 11.71 15.29 -6.49
C PRO A 430 10.85 15.64 -5.27
N LEU A 431 9.69 15.01 -5.18
CA LEU A 431 8.81 15.04 -4.02
C LEU A 431 9.10 13.83 -3.14
N GLU A 432 9.36 14.07 -1.85
CA GLU A 432 9.94 13.06 -0.98
C GLU A 432 9.05 12.71 0.22
N GLY A 433 9.04 11.43 0.58
CA GLY A 433 8.31 10.91 1.74
C GLY A 433 6.82 11.22 1.62
N ALA A 434 6.26 11.83 2.66
CA ALA A 434 4.85 12.16 2.66
C ALA A 434 4.49 13.36 1.76
N TYR A 435 5.46 14.18 1.34
CA TYR A 435 5.23 15.22 0.33
C TYR A 435 5.03 14.63 -1.08
N ALA A 436 5.44 13.39 -1.33
CA ALA A 436 5.09 12.68 -2.56
C ALA A 436 3.58 12.43 -2.69
N TYR A 437 2.82 12.57 -1.59
CA TYR A 437 1.37 12.42 -1.55
C TYR A 437 0.64 13.77 -1.53
N ALA A 438 1.37 14.89 -1.57
CA ALA A 438 0.74 16.20 -1.65
C ALA A 438 -0.16 16.27 -2.89
N ASP A 439 -1.41 16.65 -2.66
CA ASP A 439 -2.46 16.78 -3.67
C ASP A 439 -2.80 15.49 -4.45
N ALA A 440 -2.28 14.34 -4.00
CA ALA A 440 -2.51 13.07 -4.67
C ALA A 440 -3.97 12.63 -4.50
N ALA A 441 -4.63 12.31 -5.61
CA ALA A 441 -5.94 11.72 -5.59
C ALA A 441 -5.91 10.37 -4.84
N PRO A 442 -7.06 9.91 -4.33
CA PRO A 442 -7.18 8.59 -3.68
C PRO A 442 -6.55 7.42 -4.45
N ILE A 443 -6.74 7.37 -5.77
CA ILE A 443 -6.18 6.31 -6.62
C ILE A 443 -4.65 6.43 -6.80
N GLU A 444 -4.12 7.63 -6.73
CA GLU A 444 -2.69 7.91 -6.85
C GLU A 444 -1.97 7.57 -5.55
N SER A 445 -2.56 7.94 -4.41
CA SER A 445 -2.13 7.48 -3.09
C SER A 445 -2.06 5.95 -3.03
N LEU A 446 -3.09 5.26 -3.54
CA LEU A 446 -3.10 3.80 -3.63
C LEU A 446 -1.99 3.28 -4.54
N THR A 447 -1.73 3.94 -5.67
CA THR A 447 -0.69 3.54 -6.63
C THR A 447 0.70 3.62 -5.98
N MET A 448 0.99 4.70 -5.27
CA MET A 448 2.24 4.88 -4.52
C MET A 448 2.35 3.87 -3.37
N ASP A 449 1.31 3.69 -2.57
CA ASP A 449 1.32 2.75 -1.45
C ASP A 449 1.47 1.30 -1.93
N ARG A 450 0.89 0.92 -3.08
CA ARG A 450 1.09 -0.39 -3.70
C ARG A 450 2.52 -0.59 -4.16
N PHE A 451 3.14 0.43 -4.75
CA PHE A 451 4.56 0.41 -5.10
C PHE A 451 5.43 0.19 -3.85
N VAL A 452 5.19 0.97 -2.79
CA VAL A 452 5.89 0.88 -1.51
C VAL A 452 5.72 -0.52 -0.88
N ALA A 453 4.49 -1.02 -0.80
CA ALA A 453 4.18 -2.34 -0.23
C ALA A 453 4.89 -3.47 -0.96
N THR A 454 4.88 -3.43 -2.30
CA THR A 454 5.52 -4.43 -3.15
C THR A 454 7.03 -4.44 -2.92
N GLN A 455 7.69 -3.29 -2.99
CA GLN A 455 9.14 -3.17 -2.76
C GLN A 455 9.52 -3.57 -1.33
N ALA A 456 8.76 -3.12 -0.33
CA ALA A 456 9.01 -3.46 1.07
C ALA A 456 8.87 -4.97 1.35
N ALA A 457 7.91 -5.65 0.70
CA ALA A 457 7.75 -7.10 0.84
C ALA A 457 8.96 -7.87 0.29
N TYR A 458 9.55 -7.42 -0.84
CA TYR A 458 10.79 -8.00 -1.37
C TYR A 458 11.97 -7.80 -0.40
N GLU A 459 12.17 -6.58 0.08
CA GLU A 459 13.25 -6.27 1.04
C GLU A 459 13.06 -7.00 2.38
N LEU A 460 11.83 -7.18 2.83
CA LEU A 460 11.54 -7.94 4.05
C LEU A 460 11.97 -9.40 3.93
N LYS A 461 11.68 -10.03 2.78
CA LYS A 461 12.11 -11.42 2.51
C LYS A 461 13.64 -11.50 2.46
N ASP A 462 14.28 -10.57 1.76
CA ASP A 462 15.73 -10.48 1.67
C ASP A 462 16.38 -10.32 3.05
N LEU A 463 15.87 -9.41 3.88
CA LEU A 463 16.34 -9.23 5.27
C LEU A 463 16.20 -10.52 6.09
N PHE A 464 15.06 -11.20 5.96
CA PHE A 464 14.78 -12.42 6.70
C PHE A 464 15.69 -13.58 6.28
N TYR A 465 15.78 -13.88 4.97
CA TYR A 465 16.60 -14.97 4.46
C TYR A 465 18.10 -14.68 4.58
N GLY A 466 18.51 -13.42 4.46
CA GLY A 466 19.86 -12.94 4.75
C GLY A 466 20.21 -12.89 6.24
N ARG A 467 19.28 -13.25 7.13
CA ARG A 467 19.44 -13.25 8.61
C ARG A 467 19.85 -11.88 9.17
N HIS A 468 19.43 -10.82 8.51
CA HIS A 468 19.68 -9.46 8.97
C HIS A 468 18.78 -9.13 10.17
N LYS A 469 19.36 -8.54 11.23
CA LYS A 469 18.64 -8.19 12.47
C LYS A 469 17.92 -6.84 12.43
N ALA A 470 17.90 -6.20 11.26
CA ALA A 470 17.26 -4.90 11.06
C ALA A 470 15.75 -5.05 10.88
N GLY A 471 14.98 -4.09 11.36
CA GLY A 471 13.55 -3.96 11.04
C GLY A 471 13.30 -2.92 9.96
N ILE A 472 12.14 -2.98 9.32
CA ILE A 472 11.66 -1.96 8.39
C ILE A 472 10.35 -1.36 8.89
N THR A 473 10.16 -0.07 8.64
CA THR A 473 8.91 0.66 8.90
C THR A 473 8.40 1.16 7.56
N VAL A 474 7.17 0.80 7.20
CA VAL A 474 6.58 1.07 5.89
C VAL A 474 5.39 2.02 6.05
N PRO A 475 5.44 3.24 5.50
CA PRO A 475 4.35 4.19 5.60
C PRO A 475 3.26 3.91 4.55
N PHE A 476 2.00 4.01 4.95
CA PHE A 476 0.84 4.02 4.06
C PHE A 476 -0.09 5.18 4.36
N HIS A 477 -0.61 5.82 3.31
CA HIS A 477 -1.60 6.86 3.46
C HIS A 477 -2.92 6.23 3.90
N TRP A 478 -3.63 6.87 4.84
CA TRP A 478 -4.88 6.32 5.37
C TRP A 478 -5.95 6.05 4.29
N MET A 479 -5.96 6.86 3.21
CA MET A 479 -6.89 6.70 2.08
C MET A 479 -6.73 5.35 1.36
N SER A 480 -5.52 4.82 1.29
CA SER A 480 -5.24 3.53 0.63
C SER A 480 -5.73 2.32 1.46
N LEU A 481 -6.12 2.55 2.72
CA LEU A 481 -6.70 1.53 3.60
C LEU A 481 -8.22 1.45 3.53
N ALA A 482 -8.83 2.15 2.58
CA ALA A 482 -10.26 2.03 2.34
C ALA A 482 -10.69 0.55 2.15
N PRO A 483 -11.90 0.14 2.58
CA PRO A 483 -12.39 -1.23 2.47
C PRO A 483 -12.18 -1.87 1.10
N ARG A 484 -12.34 -1.09 0.02
CA ARG A 484 -12.18 -1.54 -1.36
C ARG A 484 -10.73 -1.72 -1.84
N TRP A 485 -9.75 -1.16 -1.14
CA TRP A 485 -8.35 -1.08 -1.61
C TRP A 485 -7.33 -1.72 -0.68
N ARG A 486 -7.68 -1.91 0.59
CA ARG A 486 -6.82 -2.48 1.62
C ARG A 486 -6.13 -3.79 1.23
N ASP A 487 -6.77 -4.63 0.42
CA ASP A 487 -6.16 -5.88 -0.04
C ASP A 487 -4.98 -5.64 -0.99
N CYS A 488 -4.96 -4.56 -1.76
CA CYS A 488 -3.82 -4.18 -2.58
C CYS A 488 -2.56 -3.89 -1.76
N ILE A 489 -2.74 -3.47 -0.50
CA ILE A 489 -1.64 -3.23 0.46
C ILE A 489 -1.27 -4.51 1.21
N ARG A 490 -2.26 -5.33 1.54
CA ARG A 490 -2.09 -6.57 2.32
C ARG A 490 -1.42 -7.69 1.52
N ILE A 491 -1.87 -7.93 0.28
CA ILE A 491 -1.47 -9.07 -0.56
C ILE A 491 0.05 -9.20 -0.72
N PRO A 492 0.83 -8.13 -0.99
CA PRO A 492 2.28 -8.24 -1.11
C PRO A 492 2.96 -8.92 0.09
N PHE A 493 2.44 -8.69 1.29
CA PHE A 493 3.00 -9.22 2.54
C PHE A 493 2.52 -10.64 2.88
N GLU A 494 1.44 -11.15 2.27
CA GLU A 494 0.95 -12.51 2.54
C GLU A 494 1.98 -13.59 2.18
N SER A 495 2.81 -13.30 1.18
CA SER A 495 3.89 -14.17 0.74
C SER A 495 5.15 -14.11 1.62
N CYS A 496 5.18 -13.23 2.63
CA CYS A 496 6.30 -13.13 3.56
C CYS A 496 6.13 -14.12 4.73
N PRO A 497 7.23 -14.72 5.23
CA PRO A 497 7.15 -15.59 6.40
C PRO A 497 6.54 -14.86 7.61
N ALA A 498 5.61 -15.50 8.33
CA ALA A 498 4.94 -14.90 9.49
C ALA A 498 5.93 -14.39 10.56
N GLN A 499 7.03 -15.11 10.76
CA GLN A 499 8.10 -14.67 11.66
C GLN A 499 8.78 -13.38 11.18
N ALA A 500 8.93 -13.19 9.87
CA ALA A 500 9.49 -11.96 9.29
C ALA A 500 8.57 -10.77 9.57
N LEU A 501 7.26 -10.94 9.33
CA LEU A 501 6.23 -9.92 9.59
C LEU A 501 6.25 -9.49 11.07
N ARG A 502 6.18 -10.45 12.00
CA ARG A 502 6.13 -10.17 13.45
C ARG A 502 7.38 -9.48 13.98
N LYS A 503 8.58 -9.89 13.53
CA LYS A 503 9.85 -9.42 14.09
C LYS A 503 10.41 -8.18 13.40
N HIS A 504 10.20 -8.06 12.09
CA HIS A 504 10.91 -7.09 11.27
C HIS A 504 10.00 -6.04 10.65
N LEU A 505 8.71 -6.30 10.45
CA LEU A 505 7.80 -5.33 9.82
C LEU A 505 7.08 -4.46 10.85
N LYS A 506 7.12 -3.16 10.61
CA LYS A 506 6.20 -2.18 11.20
C LYS A 506 5.47 -1.45 10.09
N ILE A 507 4.17 -1.25 10.23
CA ILE A 507 3.37 -0.47 9.29
C ILE A 507 2.98 0.84 9.97
N GLU A 508 3.29 1.96 9.34
CA GLU A 508 2.95 3.31 9.78
C GLU A 508 1.80 3.86 8.95
N ILE A 509 0.73 4.32 9.59
CA ILE A 509 -0.37 5.00 8.90
C ILE A 509 -0.22 6.51 9.07
N PHE A 510 -0.21 7.26 7.97
CA PHE A 510 -0.06 8.72 7.98
C PHE A 510 -1.18 9.42 7.20
N GLY A 511 -1.16 10.76 7.25
CA GLY A 511 -2.23 11.61 6.69
C GLY A 511 -3.46 11.71 7.59
N LEU A 512 -3.37 11.23 8.83
CA LEU A 512 -4.45 11.31 9.80
C LEU A 512 -4.67 12.77 10.24
N SER A 513 -5.95 13.18 10.29
CA SER A 513 -6.37 14.52 10.69
C SER A 513 -7.49 14.43 11.73
N PRO A 514 -7.62 15.42 12.65
CA PRO A 514 -8.77 15.51 13.57
C PRO A 514 -10.14 15.51 12.88
N LEU A 515 -10.18 15.81 11.58
CA LEU A 515 -11.40 15.77 10.76
C LEU A 515 -11.91 14.34 10.53
N ILE A 516 -11.06 13.32 10.68
CA ILE A 516 -11.45 11.92 10.49
C ILE A 516 -12.20 11.43 11.73
N PRO A 517 -13.45 10.95 11.60
CA PRO A 517 -14.21 10.46 12.74
C PRO A 517 -13.50 9.30 13.47
N PRO A 518 -13.48 9.28 14.81
CA PRO A 518 -12.79 8.23 15.59
C PRO A 518 -13.21 6.80 15.24
N HIS A 519 -14.48 6.59 14.88
CA HIS A 519 -15.00 5.28 14.52
C HIS A 519 -14.48 4.80 13.15
N VAL A 520 -14.16 5.71 12.23
CA VAL A 520 -13.53 5.40 10.94
C VAL A 520 -12.08 4.98 11.19
N ILE A 521 -11.35 5.73 12.03
CA ILE A 521 -9.97 5.42 12.42
C ILE A 521 -9.86 3.99 12.96
N ALA A 522 -10.75 3.57 13.86
CA ALA A 522 -10.76 2.22 14.41
C ALA A 522 -10.93 1.12 13.33
N ARG A 523 -11.66 1.40 12.25
CA ARG A 523 -11.87 0.45 11.14
C ARG A 523 -10.69 0.38 10.17
N LEU A 524 -9.89 1.44 10.03
CA LEU A 524 -8.75 1.48 9.12
C LEU A 524 -7.69 0.42 9.45
N PHE A 525 -7.51 0.09 10.73
CA PHE A 525 -6.46 -0.83 11.19
C PHE A 525 -6.84 -2.31 11.14
N GLN A 526 -8.13 -2.64 11.29
CA GLN A 526 -8.66 -4.01 11.33
C GLN A 526 -8.10 -4.97 10.24
N PRO A 527 -7.91 -4.54 8.98
CA PRO A 527 -7.39 -5.44 7.93
C PRO A 527 -5.92 -5.81 8.13
N LEU A 528 -5.15 -4.87 8.68
CA LEU A 528 -3.70 -5.01 8.87
C LEU A 528 -3.38 -5.83 10.11
N GLU A 529 -4.30 -5.92 11.08
CA GLU A 529 -4.16 -6.77 12.27
C GLU A 529 -3.95 -8.25 11.88
N LYS A 530 -4.46 -8.69 10.72
CA LYS A 530 -4.27 -10.05 10.20
C LYS A 530 -2.83 -10.36 9.78
N LEU A 531 -2.00 -9.35 9.52
CA LEU A 531 -0.59 -9.55 9.14
C LEU A 531 0.32 -9.87 10.33
N ASP A 532 -0.19 -9.77 11.57
CA ASP A 532 0.57 -10.01 12.80
C ASP A 532 1.88 -9.18 12.87
N CYS A 533 1.81 -7.93 12.39
CA CYS A 533 2.90 -6.96 12.41
C CYS A 533 2.63 -5.82 13.42
N THR A 534 3.64 -5.00 13.68
CA THR A 534 3.46 -3.83 14.56
C THR A 534 2.80 -2.67 13.81
N LEU A 535 1.68 -2.17 14.32
CA LEU A 535 0.99 -0.98 13.77
C LEU A 535 1.41 0.30 14.47
N MET A 536 1.67 1.33 13.69
CA MET A 536 2.11 2.66 14.10
C MET A 536 1.23 3.73 13.43
N ALA A 537 1.13 4.91 14.03
CA ALA A 537 0.37 6.02 13.44
C ALA A 537 1.12 7.35 13.56
N ARG A 538 1.15 8.11 12.46
CA ARG A 538 1.72 9.45 12.40
C ARG A 538 0.61 10.47 12.59
N LEU A 539 0.78 11.38 13.54
CA LEU A 539 -0.19 12.42 13.86
C LEU A 539 0.44 13.81 13.71
N PRO A 540 -0.37 14.85 13.41
CA PRO A 540 0.03 16.23 13.61
C PRO A 540 0.39 16.49 15.08
N LEU A 541 1.38 17.36 15.33
CA LEU A 541 1.82 17.69 16.69
C LEU A 541 0.70 18.39 17.49
N SER A 542 -0.17 19.10 16.79
CA SER A 542 -1.39 19.77 17.28
C SER A 542 -2.55 18.83 17.61
N ALA A 543 -2.47 17.53 17.27
CA ALA A 543 -3.58 16.59 17.38
C ALA A 543 -3.40 15.45 18.42
N PRO A 544 -2.83 15.68 19.62
CA PRO A 544 -2.64 14.61 20.61
C PRO A 544 -3.97 14.01 21.12
N GLY A 545 -5.10 14.71 20.94
CA GLY A 545 -6.42 14.18 21.29
C GLY A 545 -6.82 12.92 20.51
N MET A 546 -6.26 12.71 19.31
CA MET A 546 -6.57 11.56 18.46
C MET A 546 -6.04 10.23 19.03
N VAL A 547 -5.09 10.27 19.96
CA VAL A 547 -4.44 9.07 20.54
C VAL A 547 -5.47 8.10 21.12
N LYS A 548 -6.56 8.60 21.72
CA LYS A 548 -7.62 7.77 22.30
C LYS A 548 -8.40 6.96 21.25
N ALA A 549 -8.41 7.39 19.99
CA ALA A 549 -9.10 6.72 18.89
C ALA A 549 -8.26 5.59 18.25
N LEU A 550 -6.94 5.57 18.49
CA LEU A 550 -5.98 4.67 17.84
C LEU A 550 -5.87 3.31 18.56
N LYS A 551 -6.98 2.59 18.71
CA LYS A 551 -6.97 1.25 19.29
C LYS A 551 -6.12 0.30 18.43
N GLY A 552 -5.32 -0.56 19.08
CA GLY A 552 -4.45 -1.53 18.40
C GLY A 552 -3.07 -0.98 17.97
N VAL A 553 -2.93 0.34 17.86
CA VAL A 553 -1.65 0.99 17.52
C VAL A 553 -0.67 0.90 18.70
N LYS A 554 0.58 0.52 18.43
CA LYS A 554 1.63 0.33 19.45
C LYS A 554 2.53 1.54 19.63
N ALA A 555 2.64 2.38 18.61
CA ALA A 555 3.44 3.59 18.66
C ALA A 555 2.82 4.71 17.84
N ILE A 556 2.97 5.94 18.31
CA ILE A 556 2.60 7.14 17.59
C ILE A 556 3.81 8.04 17.38
N GLY A 557 3.77 8.90 16.38
CA GLY A 557 4.87 9.82 16.18
C GLY A 557 4.54 10.97 15.27
N ILE A 558 5.57 11.78 15.07
CA ILE A 558 5.53 13.02 14.31
C ILE A 558 6.63 13.00 13.26
N ASP A 559 6.40 13.68 12.15
CA ASP A 559 7.44 13.94 11.15
C ASP A 559 7.73 15.44 11.14
N LEU A 560 8.94 15.81 11.57
CA LEU A 560 9.35 17.22 11.65
C LEU A 560 9.43 17.88 10.27
N ALA A 561 9.50 17.09 9.19
CA ALA A 561 9.42 17.62 7.85
C ALA A 561 7.99 18.09 7.50
N GLN A 562 6.96 17.58 8.18
CA GLN A 562 5.54 17.83 7.87
C GLN A 562 4.84 18.77 8.86
N LEU A 563 5.58 19.50 9.70
CA LEU A 563 4.97 20.45 10.62
C LEU A 563 4.20 21.53 9.85
N THR A 564 3.01 21.86 10.33
CA THR A 564 2.25 23.00 9.81
C THR A 564 2.99 24.31 10.08
N PRO A 565 2.69 25.42 9.38
CA PRO A 565 3.31 26.71 9.67
C PRO A 565 3.23 27.12 11.15
N GLU A 566 2.13 26.80 11.84
CA GLU A 566 1.89 27.10 13.25
C GLU A 566 2.67 26.18 14.21
N GLU A 567 3.09 25.01 13.71
CA GLU A 567 3.91 24.04 14.43
C GLU A 567 5.42 24.30 14.27
N LYS A 568 5.82 25.08 13.26
CA LYS A 568 7.22 25.48 13.02
C LYS A 568 7.66 26.54 14.03
N THR A 569 8.05 26.11 15.22
CA THR A 569 8.53 26.96 16.30
C THR A 569 10.02 26.79 16.57
N GLY A 570 10.59 27.59 17.48
CA GLY A 570 11.95 27.39 17.98
C GLY A 570 12.10 26.08 18.76
N ASP A 571 13.33 25.61 18.92
CA ASP A 571 13.67 24.28 19.49
C ASP A 571 13.10 24.06 20.89
N ALA A 572 13.21 25.06 21.76
CA ALA A 572 12.72 24.96 23.14
C ALA A 572 11.20 24.76 23.18
N GLU A 573 10.46 25.51 22.36
CA GLU A 573 9.01 25.38 22.26
C GLU A 573 8.61 24.07 21.58
N LEU A 574 9.32 23.68 20.52
CA LEU A 574 9.10 22.41 19.82
C LEU A 574 9.27 21.23 20.79
N LEU A 575 10.37 21.20 21.55
CA LEU A 575 10.61 20.18 22.56
C LEU A 575 9.51 20.15 23.63
N GLY A 576 9.05 21.31 24.11
CA GLY A 576 7.93 21.38 25.05
C GLY A 576 6.61 20.86 24.48
N ARG A 577 6.34 21.07 23.18
CA ARG A 577 5.17 20.50 22.48
C ARG A 577 5.32 18.99 22.31
N MET A 578 6.51 18.51 21.94
CA MET A 578 6.82 17.08 21.80
C MET A 578 6.70 16.31 23.11
N GLU A 579 7.12 16.92 24.23
CA GLU A 579 6.94 16.36 25.56
C GLU A 579 5.47 16.16 25.92
N ARG A 580 4.62 17.18 25.69
CA ARG A 580 3.17 17.03 25.90
C ARG A 580 2.56 15.94 25.02
N PHE A 581 2.98 15.86 23.76
CA PHE A 581 2.55 14.80 22.84
C PHE A 581 2.92 13.41 23.38
N ARG A 582 4.18 13.25 23.83
CA ARG A 582 4.68 12.01 24.44
C ARG A 582 3.90 11.63 25.70
N ASP A 583 3.62 12.59 26.58
CA ASP A 583 2.90 12.32 27.82
C ASP A 583 1.49 11.78 27.57
N VAL A 584 0.80 12.29 26.54
CA VAL A 584 -0.51 11.77 26.12
C VAL A 584 -0.39 10.35 25.55
N ALA A 585 0.65 10.07 24.76
CA ALA A 585 0.93 8.74 24.24
C ALA A 585 1.21 7.73 25.37
N HIS A 586 2.06 8.09 26.33
CA HIS A 586 2.44 7.25 27.45
C HIS A 586 1.24 6.95 28.37
N LYS A 587 0.39 7.95 28.64
CA LYS A 587 -0.88 7.73 29.36
C LYS A 587 -1.80 6.73 28.67
N SER A 588 -1.62 6.52 27.36
CA SER A 588 -2.38 5.56 26.54
C SER A 588 -1.60 4.26 26.28
N GLY A 589 -0.43 4.08 26.91
CA GLY A 589 0.41 2.87 26.75
C GLY A 589 1.10 2.75 25.39
N MET A 590 1.28 3.86 24.66
CA MET A 590 1.89 3.88 23.33
C MET A 590 3.32 4.41 23.38
N ALA A 591 4.21 3.81 22.58
CA ALA A 591 5.56 4.34 22.38
C ALA A 591 5.55 5.56 21.45
N CYS A 592 6.60 6.39 21.53
CA CYS A 592 6.74 7.57 20.68
C CYS A 592 7.92 7.46 19.71
N TYR A 593 7.77 8.03 18.51
CA TYR A 593 8.84 8.19 17.52
C TYR A 593 8.85 9.57 16.86
N VAL A 594 9.98 9.94 16.25
CA VAL A 594 10.16 11.21 15.55
C VAL A 594 10.95 11.01 14.26
N TRP A 595 10.37 11.45 13.15
CA TRP A 595 11.03 11.43 11.84
C TRP A 595 11.52 12.80 11.40
N GLY A 596 12.42 12.80 10.41
CA GLY A 596 12.84 14.01 9.72
C GLY A 596 13.76 14.93 10.53
N ILE A 597 14.44 14.43 11.56
CA ILE A 597 15.36 15.25 12.35
C ILE A 597 16.62 15.56 11.53
N ARG A 598 16.82 16.84 11.21
CA ARG A 598 17.98 17.32 10.43
C ARG A 598 19.19 17.71 11.31
N ARG A 599 18.95 18.12 12.55
CA ARG A 599 19.99 18.69 13.44
C ARG A 599 20.41 17.69 14.50
N ARG A 600 21.71 17.41 14.58
CA ARG A 600 22.30 16.47 15.56
C ARG A 600 22.03 16.82 17.02
N PRO A 601 22.12 18.09 17.47
CA PRO A 601 21.81 18.42 18.86
C PRO A 601 20.38 18.02 19.27
N LEU A 602 19.42 18.20 18.36
CA LEU A 602 18.02 17.86 18.60
C LEU A 602 17.81 16.34 18.73
N ILE A 603 18.59 15.51 18.02
CA ILE A 603 18.53 14.05 18.14
C ILE A 603 18.81 13.62 19.58
N THR A 604 19.86 14.17 20.20
CA THR A 604 20.23 13.85 21.59
C THR A 604 19.11 14.23 22.55
N GLU A 605 18.52 15.41 22.40
CA GLU A 605 17.43 15.87 23.28
C GLU A 605 16.15 15.05 23.09
N VAL A 606 15.80 14.67 21.86
CA VAL A 606 14.66 13.80 21.56
C VAL A 606 14.85 12.40 22.13
N ILE A 607 16.07 11.83 22.06
CA ILE A 607 16.39 10.54 22.69
C ILE A 607 16.29 10.64 24.22
N LYS A 608 16.84 11.70 24.82
CA LYS A 608 16.72 11.95 26.27
C LYS A 608 15.27 12.12 26.71
N ALA A 609 14.45 12.74 25.86
CA ALA A 609 13.02 12.85 26.06
C ALA A 609 12.26 11.50 25.87
N GLY A 610 12.95 10.37 25.66
CA GLY A 610 12.32 9.06 25.70
C GLY A 610 11.64 8.61 24.40
N PHE A 611 11.90 9.28 23.27
CA PHE A 611 11.45 8.78 21.98
C PHE A 611 12.22 7.53 21.58
N SER A 612 11.50 6.48 21.20
CA SER A 612 12.05 5.13 21.00
C SER A 612 12.71 4.94 19.63
N LEU A 613 12.21 5.64 18.61
CA LEU A 613 12.71 5.59 17.25
C LEU A 613 12.93 7.01 16.74
N VAL A 614 14.10 7.27 16.18
CA VAL A 614 14.48 8.59 15.65
C VAL A 614 15.16 8.41 14.31
N ASN A 615 14.73 9.16 13.29
CA ASN A 615 15.36 9.14 11.97
C ASN A 615 15.51 10.55 11.38
N GLY A 616 16.20 10.61 10.24
CA GLY A 616 16.35 11.81 9.43
C GLY A 616 17.80 12.10 9.05
N PRO A 617 18.04 13.14 8.23
CA PRO A 617 19.38 13.45 7.71
C PRO A 617 20.43 13.75 8.81
N GLY A 618 19.99 14.15 10.00
CA GLY A 618 20.89 14.36 11.13
C GLY A 618 21.45 13.05 11.70
N VAL A 619 20.74 11.92 11.52
CA VAL A 619 21.18 10.57 11.92
C VAL A 619 22.13 10.03 10.87
N MET A 620 21.64 9.87 9.64
CA MET A 620 22.37 9.28 8.51
C MET A 620 21.66 9.60 7.19
N THR A 621 22.37 9.53 6.06
CA THR A 621 21.79 9.68 4.72
C THR A 621 20.93 8.47 4.34
N ASP A 622 19.95 8.71 3.47
CA ASP A 622 19.09 7.66 2.91
C ASP A 622 19.93 6.63 2.11
N LEU A 623 19.49 5.37 2.13
CA LEU A 623 20.15 4.24 1.46
C LEU A 623 19.25 3.64 0.37
N ALA A 624 19.87 3.01 -0.63
CA ALA A 624 19.13 2.25 -1.65
C ALA A 624 18.55 0.93 -1.12
N ARG A 625 19.12 0.36 -0.05
CA ARG A 625 18.70 -0.90 0.58
C ARG A 625 18.65 -0.76 2.10
N PRO A 626 17.79 -1.47 2.83
CA PRO A 626 17.65 -1.38 4.29
C PRO A 626 18.72 -2.22 5.01
N ARG A 627 19.99 -2.06 4.65
CA ARG A 627 21.10 -2.79 5.25
C ARG A 627 22.05 -1.81 5.93
N VAL A 628 22.49 -2.14 7.14
CA VAL A 628 23.58 -1.40 7.77
C VAL A 628 24.81 -1.69 6.92
N PRO A 629 25.55 -0.67 6.45
CA PRO A 629 26.82 -0.89 5.78
C PRO A 629 27.66 -1.78 6.69
N SER A 630 28.04 -2.97 6.20
CA SER A 630 28.99 -3.80 6.92
C SER A 630 30.17 -2.88 7.22
N ALA A 631 30.47 -2.66 8.51
CA ALA A 631 31.64 -1.89 8.90
C ALA A 631 32.78 -2.53 8.14
N GLY A 632 33.25 -1.84 7.10
CA GLY A 632 34.29 -2.37 6.24
C GLY A 632 35.40 -2.78 7.18
N VAL A 633 35.81 -4.04 7.09
CA VAL A 633 37.13 -4.47 7.53
C VAL A 633 38.07 -3.50 6.84
N GLY A 634 38.44 -2.42 7.53
CA GLY A 634 39.34 -1.42 6.99
C GLY A 634 40.65 -2.13 6.77
N GLU A 635 41.00 -2.33 5.50
CA GLU A 635 42.38 -2.47 5.05
C GLU A 635 43.18 -1.21 5.36
#